data_AF-A0A739C1U4-F1
#
_entry.id   AF-A0A739C1U4-F1
#
_cell.length_a   1.000
_cell.length_b   1.000
_cell.length_c   1.000
_cell.angle_alpha   90.00
_cell.angle_beta   90.00
_cell.angle_gamma   90.00
#
_symmetry.space_group_name_H-M   'P 1'
#
loop_
_entity.id
_entity.type
_entity.pdbx_description
1 polymer ?
#
loop_
_entity_poly.entity_id
_entity_poly.type
_entity_poly.pdbx_seq_one_letter_code
_entity_poly.pdbx_strand_id
1 'polypeptide(L)'
;MKSVHCGASGLAQRVIKLIKKQPLTNSELARLLNIDEVQFYKESKSFLRKAKSYEIVAGDIFINASGNKDRAYSLIRYEPKKATPKRIVNFNSRGDSMSRVKGNKAAVERRKLIIAGKYNGEEERKLCEKYGF
;
A
#
# COMPACT_ATOMS: atom_id res chain seq x y z
N MET A 1 6.88 -5.62 -25.00
CA MET A 1 7.20 -4.91 -23.73
C MET A 1 6.92 -5.86 -22.57
N LYS A 2 7.92 -6.21 -21.77
CA LYS A 2 7.74 -7.07 -20.60
C LYS A 2 6.99 -6.28 -19.53
N SER A 3 5.80 -6.75 -19.14
CA SER A 3 5.02 -6.14 -18.07
C SER A 3 5.76 -6.34 -16.75
N VAL A 4 6.33 -5.27 -16.21
CA VAL A 4 6.91 -5.32 -14.88
C VAL A 4 5.76 -5.50 -13.89
N HIS A 5 5.63 -6.70 -13.31
CA HIS A 5 4.72 -6.96 -12.21
C HIS A 5 5.27 -6.32 -10.91
N CYS A 6 5.33 -4.98 -10.88
CA CYS A 6 5.64 -4.25 -9.65
C CYS A 6 4.40 -4.28 -8.72
N GLY A 7 4.60 -4.67 -7.46
CA GLY A 7 3.53 -5.17 -6.60
C GLY A 7 2.77 -4.09 -5.80
N ALA A 8 1.47 -4.35 -5.59
CA ALA A 8 0.50 -3.67 -4.73
C ALA A 8 0.37 -2.15 -4.92
N SER A 9 -0.84 -1.68 -5.23
CA SER A 9 -1.26 -0.31 -5.60
C SER A 9 -0.86 0.84 -4.63
N GLY A 10 -0.09 0.59 -3.57
CA GLY A 10 0.21 1.56 -2.51
C GLY A 10 -1.04 2.02 -1.74
N LEU A 11 -2.21 1.46 -2.04
CA LEU A 11 -3.49 1.88 -1.51
C LEU A 11 -3.52 1.74 0.01
N ALA A 12 -3.01 0.63 0.55
CA ALA A 12 -2.91 0.44 1.99
C ALA A 12 -2.10 1.56 2.67
N GLN A 13 -0.96 1.94 2.09
CA GLN A 13 -0.09 2.99 2.64
C GLN A 13 -0.74 4.37 2.55
N ARG A 14 -1.45 4.65 1.45
CA ARG A 14 -2.23 5.89 1.27
C ARG A 14 -3.37 5.97 2.29
N VAL A 15 -4.11 4.87 2.47
CA VAL A 15 -5.18 4.76 3.48
C VAL A 15 -4.60 4.98 4.87
N ILE A 16 -3.55 4.25 5.26
CA ILE A 16 -2.87 4.39 6.57
C ILE A 16 -2.49 5.84 6.82
N LYS A 17 -1.95 6.55 5.83
CA LYS A 17 -1.56 7.96 5.98
C LYS A 17 -2.74 8.87 6.35
N LEU A 18 -3.91 8.61 5.77
CA LEU A 18 -5.13 9.36 6.05
C LEU A 18 -5.69 8.99 7.43
N ILE A 19 -5.88 7.69 7.69
CA ILE A 19 -6.50 7.22 8.94
C ILE A 19 -5.59 7.30 10.17
N LYS A 20 -4.29 7.55 9.99
CA LYS A 20 -3.34 7.74 11.10
C LYS A 20 -3.67 8.97 11.94
N LYS A 21 -4.32 9.99 11.34
CA LYS A 21 -4.70 11.22 12.05
C LYS A 21 -6.02 11.05 12.78
N GLN A 22 -6.99 10.42 12.14
CA GLN A 22 -8.34 10.20 12.65
C GLN A 22 -9.01 9.04 11.89
N PRO A 23 -9.99 8.35 12.48
CA PRO A 23 -10.86 7.43 11.74
C PRO A 23 -11.53 8.14 10.56
N LEU A 24 -11.66 7.45 9.44
CA LEU A 24 -12.33 7.96 8.24
C LEU A 24 -13.24 6.91 7.63
N THR A 25 -14.35 7.33 7.03
CA THR A 25 -15.28 6.42 6.34
C THR A 25 -14.79 5.99 4.97
N ASN A 26 -15.43 4.96 4.38
CA ASN A 26 -15.15 4.52 3.02
C ASN A 26 -15.31 5.67 2.03
N SER A 27 -16.42 6.41 2.15
CA SER A 27 -16.73 7.56 1.29
C SER A 27 -15.69 8.68 1.45
N GLU A 28 -15.29 8.99 2.69
CA GLU A 28 -14.25 9.99 2.95
C GLU A 28 -12.90 9.60 2.36
N LEU A 29 -12.49 8.35 2.55
CA LEU A 29 -11.23 7.82 2.01
C LEU A 29 -11.24 7.81 0.49
N ALA A 30 -12.32 7.34 -0.13
CA ALA A 30 -12.47 7.32 -1.57
C ALA A 30 -12.36 8.74 -2.15
N ARG A 31 -13.06 9.71 -1.56
CA ARG A 31 -12.98 11.13 -1.93
C ARG A 31 -11.57 11.70 -1.79
N LEU A 32 -10.91 11.49 -0.64
CA LEU A 32 -9.55 11.98 -0.39
C LEU A 32 -8.50 11.34 -1.29
N LEU A 33 -8.75 10.12 -1.75
CA LEU A 33 -7.86 9.38 -2.65
C LEU A 33 -8.20 9.59 -4.13
N ASN A 34 -9.30 10.31 -4.42
CA ASN A 34 -9.88 10.49 -5.75
C ASN A 34 -10.11 9.14 -6.46
N ILE A 35 -10.76 8.21 -5.77
CA ILE A 35 -11.12 6.87 -6.24
C ILE A 35 -12.63 6.72 -6.12
N ASP A 36 -13.26 5.98 -7.03
CA ASP A 36 -14.66 5.60 -6.93
C ASP A 36 -14.97 4.83 -5.63
N GLU A 37 -16.08 5.19 -4.96
CA GLU A 37 -16.44 4.61 -3.66
C GLU A 37 -16.69 3.10 -3.72
N VAL A 38 -17.31 2.63 -4.80
CA VAL A 38 -17.64 1.20 -5.01
C VAL A 38 -16.37 0.42 -5.29
N GLN A 39 -15.48 0.95 -6.13
CA GLN A 39 -14.17 0.36 -6.40
C GLN A 39 -13.31 0.32 -5.13
N PHE A 40 -13.24 1.41 -4.38
CA PHE A 40 -12.49 1.47 -3.13
C PHE A 40 -13.01 0.46 -2.10
N TYR A 41 -14.33 0.33 -1.97
CA TYR A 41 -14.95 -0.66 -1.09
C TYR A 41 -14.57 -2.10 -1.49
N LYS A 42 -14.58 -2.43 -2.79
CA LYS A 42 -14.14 -3.75 -3.29
C LYS A 42 -12.66 -4.01 -2.98
N GLU A 43 -11.81 -3.00 -3.16
CA GLU A 43 -10.37 -3.09 -2.86
C GLU A 43 -10.08 -3.08 -1.35
N SER A 44 -11.05 -2.69 -0.51
CA SER A 44 -10.83 -2.54 0.93
C SER A 44 -10.41 -3.82 1.65
N LYS A 45 -10.90 -4.98 1.17
CA LYS A 45 -10.46 -6.30 1.64
C LYS A 45 -8.96 -6.51 1.54
N SER A 46 -8.28 -5.87 0.58
CA SER A 46 -6.85 -6.03 0.34
C SER A 46 -5.97 -5.31 1.37
N PHE A 47 -6.48 -4.22 1.97
CA PHE A 47 -5.76 -3.43 2.96
C PHE A 47 -6.24 -3.66 4.40
N LEU A 48 -7.44 -4.21 4.59
CA LEU A 48 -7.95 -4.76 5.85
C LEU A 48 -7.27 -6.09 6.22
N ARG A 49 -5.94 -6.06 6.34
CA ARG A 49 -5.14 -7.21 6.76
C ARG A 49 -4.29 -6.85 7.95
N LYS A 50 -4.11 -7.82 8.85
CA LYS A 50 -3.14 -7.73 9.94
C LYS A 50 -1.75 -7.89 9.37
N ALA A 51 -1.09 -6.78 9.05
CA ALA A 51 0.31 -6.77 8.68
C ALA A 51 1.19 -6.68 9.93
N LYS A 52 2.44 -7.16 9.85
CA LYS A 52 3.42 -6.93 10.91
C LYS A 52 3.68 -5.44 11.14
N SER A 53 3.50 -4.60 10.11
CA SER A 53 3.76 -3.17 10.17
C SER A 53 2.55 -2.29 10.44
N TYR A 54 1.34 -2.82 10.34
CA TYR A 54 0.12 -2.07 10.62
C TYR A 54 -1.08 -2.99 10.82
N GLU A 55 -2.10 -2.49 11.49
CA GLU A 55 -3.39 -3.16 11.60
C GLU A 55 -4.50 -2.14 11.46
N ILE A 56 -5.29 -2.30 10.40
CA ILE A 56 -6.49 -1.50 10.11
C ILE A 56 -7.68 -2.36 10.48
N VAL A 57 -8.55 -1.81 11.30
CA VAL A 57 -9.88 -2.37 11.58
C VAL A 57 -10.91 -1.53 10.86
N ALA A 58 -12.10 -2.09 10.67
CA ALA A 58 -13.24 -1.25 10.40
C ALA A 58 -14.36 -1.53 11.39
N GLY A 59 -15.17 -0.50 11.60
CA GLY A 59 -16.41 -0.61 12.34
C GLY A 59 -17.53 -1.24 11.53
N ASP A 60 -18.73 -1.14 12.09
CA ASP A 60 -19.94 -1.67 11.52
C ASP A 60 -20.34 -0.95 10.22
N ILE A 61 -21.09 -1.66 9.38
CA ILE A 61 -21.63 -1.13 8.14
C ILE A 61 -22.88 -0.31 8.47
N PHE A 62 -22.94 0.91 7.96
CA PHE A 62 -24.10 1.79 8.05
C PHE A 62 -24.48 2.34 6.67
N ILE A 63 -25.63 3.00 6.57
CA ILE A 63 -26.06 3.71 5.36
C ILE A 63 -25.71 5.19 5.52
N ASN A 64 -24.92 5.73 4.60
CA ASN A 64 -24.52 7.14 4.62
C ASN A 64 -25.64 8.06 4.13
N ALA A 65 -25.41 9.38 4.18
CA ALA A 65 -26.38 10.39 3.75
C ALA A 65 -26.77 10.28 2.26
N SER A 66 -25.94 9.61 1.44
CA SER A 66 -26.21 9.36 0.02
C SER A 66 -26.95 8.04 -0.23
N GLY A 67 -27.36 7.31 0.81
CA GLY A 67 -28.06 6.02 0.69
C GLY A 67 -27.13 4.83 0.39
N ASN A 68 -25.81 5.02 0.43
CA ASN A 68 -24.83 3.97 0.13
C ASN A 68 -24.32 3.30 1.41
N LYS A 69 -23.92 2.03 1.29
CA LYS A 69 -23.24 1.31 2.38
C LYS A 69 -21.86 1.91 2.62
N ASP A 70 -21.61 2.31 3.86
CA ASP A 70 -20.37 2.91 4.32
C ASP A 70 -19.91 2.24 5.63
N ARG A 71 -18.63 2.42 5.98
CA ARG A 71 -18.01 1.91 7.21
C ARG A 71 -16.79 2.77 7.56
N ALA A 72 -16.56 2.97 8.86
CA ALA A 72 -15.38 3.69 9.35
C ALA A 72 -14.16 2.77 9.43
N TYR A 73 -12.98 3.26 9.00
CA TYR A 73 -11.70 2.58 9.11
C TYR A 73 -10.83 3.27 10.16
N SER A 74 -10.22 2.47 11.03
CA SER A 74 -9.35 2.95 12.12
C SER A 74 -8.02 2.19 12.13
N LEU A 75 -6.95 2.88 12.51
CA LEU A 75 -5.62 2.32 12.63
C LEU A 75 -5.33 1.97 14.10
N ILE A 76 -5.31 0.68 14.43
CA ILE A 76 -5.08 0.23 15.83
C ILE A 76 -3.61 -0.09 16.13
N ARG A 77 -2.81 -0.39 15.10
CA ARG A 77 -1.36 -0.58 15.23
C ARG A 77 -0.64 0.06 14.07
N TYR A 78 0.44 0.78 14.35
CA TYR A 78 1.32 1.36 13.34
C TYR A 78 2.79 1.17 13.72
N GLU A 79 3.42 0.15 13.12
CA GLU A 79 4.81 -0.22 13.33
C GLU A 79 5.58 -0.23 12.02
N PRO A 80 5.79 0.94 11.37
CA PRO A 80 6.39 1.02 10.04
C PRO A 80 7.82 0.45 9.99
N LYS A 81 8.52 0.39 11.14
CA LYS A 81 9.83 -0.26 11.27
C LYS A 81 9.77 -1.76 10.96
N LYS A 82 8.66 -2.44 11.23
CA LYS A 82 8.46 -3.87 10.92
C LYS A 82 7.95 -4.11 9.51
N ALA A 83 7.85 -3.08 8.66
CA ALA A 83 7.46 -3.24 7.26
C ALA A 83 8.55 -4.02 6.53
N THR A 84 8.24 -5.26 6.15
CA THR A 84 9.09 -6.08 5.30
C THR A 84 8.84 -5.66 3.85
N PRO A 85 9.78 -4.97 3.18
CA PRO A 85 9.64 -4.75 1.75
C PRO A 85 9.63 -6.11 1.05
N LYS A 86 8.61 -6.39 0.23
CA LYS A 86 8.69 -7.55 -0.68
C LYS A 86 9.93 -7.36 -1.53
N ARG A 87 10.79 -8.37 -1.61
CA ARG A 87 11.94 -8.35 -2.51
C ARG A 87 11.41 -8.23 -3.94
N ILE A 88 11.98 -7.34 -4.75
CA ILE A 88 11.68 -7.36 -6.19
C ILE A 88 12.29 -8.66 -6.71
N VAL A 89 11.45 -9.61 -7.08
CA VAL A 89 11.90 -10.90 -7.60
C VAL A 89 12.13 -10.73 -9.08
N ASN A 90 13.39 -10.68 -9.49
CA ASN A 90 13.73 -10.79 -10.90
C ASN A 90 13.40 -12.22 -11.34
N PHE A 91 12.45 -12.39 -12.27
CA PHE A 91 12.11 -13.71 -12.84
C PHE A 91 13.27 -14.31 -13.65
N ASN A 92 14.27 -13.50 -13.99
CA ASN A 92 15.50 -13.93 -14.64
C ASN A 92 16.69 -13.63 -13.73
N SER A 93 17.15 -14.58 -12.93
CA SER A 93 18.59 -14.75 -12.71
C SER A 93 18.88 -15.95 -11.83
N ARG A 94 19.62 -16.89 -12.41
CA ARG A 94 20.61 -17.66 -11.67
C ARG A 94 21.54 -16.64 -10.96
N GLY A 95 21.19 -16.30 -9.72
CA GLY A 95 22.11 -16.19 -8.60
C GLY A 95 23.30 -15.22 -8.65
N ASP A 96 23.31 -14.18 -9.47
CA ASP A 96 24.47 -13.28 -9.47
C ASP A 96 24.46 -12.29 -8.29
N SER A 97 25.61 -12.12 -7.64
CA SER A 97 25.77 -11.34 -6.39
C SER A 97 25.37 -9.86 -6.57
N MET A 98 25.60 -9.29 -7.75
CA MET A 98 25.17 -7.94 -8.11
C MET A 98 23.64 -7.77 -8.14
N SER A 99 22.90 -8.77 -8.64
CA SER A 99 21.42 -8.73 -8.67
C SER A 99 20.82 -8.76 -7.27
N ARG A 100 21.47 -9.48 -6.34
CA ARG A 100 21.09 -9.48 -4.91
C ARG A 100 21.32 -8.11 -4.26
N VAL A 101 22.46 -7.46 -4.54
CA VAL A 101 22.76 -6.12 -4.02
C VAL A 101 21.77 -5.07 -4.57
N LYS A 102 21.45 -5.12 -5.86
CA LYS A 102 20.42 -4.24 -6.47
C LYS A 102 19.05 -4.43 -5.81
N GLY A 103 18.61 -5.67 -5.64
CA GLY A 103 17.33 -5.97 -4.97
C GLY A 103 17.28 -5.51 -3.52
N ASN A 104 18.40 -5.62 -2.78
CA ASN A 104 18.49 -5.12 -1.41
C ASN A 104 18.44 -3.59 -1.35
N LYS A 105 19.14 -2.88 -2.24
CA LYS A 105 19.08 -1.41 -2.33
C LYS A 105 17.67 -0.92 -2.68
N ALA A 106 17.01 -1.56 -3.66
CA ALA A 106 15.63 -1.27 -4.01
C ALA A 106 14.66 -1.49 -2.83
N ALA A 107 14.84 -2.59 -2.08
CA ALA A 107 14.04 -2.88 -0.90
C ALA A 107 14.24 -1.84 0.23
N VAL A 108 15.47 -1.37 0.45
CA VAL A 108 15.77 -0.30 1.42
C VAL A 108 15.11 1.02 1.03
N GLU A 109 15.19 1.42 -0.24
CA GLU A 109 14.53 2.65 -0.71
C GLU A 109 13.00 2.53 -0.65
N ARG A 110 12.43 1.38 -1.05
CA ARG A 110 11.00 1.09 -0.86
C ARG A 110 10.59 1.26 0.60
N ARG A 111 11.38 0.71 1.54
CA ARG A 111 11.11 0.85 2.97
C ARG A 111 11.15 2.31 3.42
N LYS A 112 12.11 3.11 2.95
CA LYS A 112 12.18 4.55 3.25
C LYS A 112 10.92 5.28 2.76
N LEU A 113 10.47 5.00 1.54
CA LEU A 113 9.26 5.58 0.96
C LEU A 113 7.98 5.17 1.72
N ILE A 114 7.89 3.91 2.15
CA ILE A 114 6.78 3.41 2.97
C ILE A 114 6.75 4.12 4.32
N ILE A 115 7.89 4.20 5.01
CA ILE A 115 8.01 4.88 6.31
C ILE A 115 7.63 6.37 6.17
N ALA A 116 8.08 7.01 5.09
CA ALA A 116 7.75 8.41 4.81
C ALA A 116 6.29 8.63 4.35
N GLY A 117 5.51 7.58 4.12
CA GLY A 117 4.16 7.69 3.56
C GLY A 117 4.13 8.30 2.15
N LYS A 118 5.21 8.09 1.39
CA LYS A 118 5.37 8.54 0.00
C LYS A 118 5.26 7.40 -1.01
N TYR A 119 5.25 6.14 -0.55
CA TYR A 119 5.19 4.98 -1.44
C TYR A 119 3.82 4.85 -2.14
N ASN A 120 3.85 4.83 -3.47
CA ASN A 120 2.70 4.63 -4.35
C ASN A 120 3.13 3.85 -5.61
N GLY A 121 2.21 3.61 -6.55
CA GLY A 121 2.52 2.87 -7.79
C GLY A 121 3.54 3.55 -8.70
N GLU A 122 3.59 4.88 -8.73
CA GLU A 122 4.55 5.64 -9.55
C GLU A 122 5.96 5.55 -8.98
N GLU A 123 6.11 5.70 -7.66
CA GLU A 123 7.38 5.55 -6.94
C GLU A 123 7.90 4.12 -7.03
N GLU A 124 6.99 3.15 -7.00
CA GLU A 124 7.32 1.76 -7.26
C GLU A 124 7.85 1.55 -8.70
N ARG A 125 7.24 2.20 -9.71
CA ARG A 125 7.73 2.16 -11.09
C ARG A 125 9.12 2.80 -11.22
N LYS A 126 9.35 3.96 -10.60
CA LYS A 126 10.66 4.64 -10.55
C LYS A 126 11.73 3.76 -9.92
N LEU A 127 11.39 3.01 -8.86
CA LEU A 127 12.31 2.04 -8.26
C LEU A 127 12.59 0.88 -9.22
N CYS A 128 11.58 0.34 -9.90
CA CYS A 128 11.76 -0.71 -10.90
C CYS A 128 12.70 -0.22 -12.04
N GLU A 129 12.44 0.97 -12.61
CA GLU A 129 13.28 1.59 -13.65
C GLU A 129 14.72 1.85 -13.18
N LYS A 130 14.91 2.44 -12.00
CA LYS A 130 16.23 2.79 -11.43
C LYS A 130 17.12 1.57 -11.22
N TYR A 131 16.55 0.43 -10.83
CA TYR A 131 17.31 -0.78 -10.52
C TYR A 131 17.28 -1.84 -11.64
N GLY A 132 16.59 -1.57 -12.74
CA GLY A 132 16.53 -2.43 -13.93
C GLY A 132 15.69 -3.68 -13.74
N PHE A 133 14.52 -3.53 -13.11
CA PHE A 133 13.52 -4.58 -12.88
C PHE A 133 12.31 -4.42 -13.80
#